data_AF-A0A3M6XIE7-F1
#
_entry.id   AF-A0A3M6XIE7-F1
#
_cell.length_a   1.000
_cell.length_b   1.000
_cell.length_c   1.000
_cell.angle_alpha   90.00
_cell.angle_beta   90.00
_cell.angle_gamma   90.00
#
_symmetry.space_group_name_H-M   'P 1'
#
loop_
_entity.id
_entity.type
_entity.pdbx_description
1 polymer ?
#
loop_
_entity_poly.entity_id
_entity_poly.type
_entity_poly.pdbx_seq_one_letter_code
_entity_poly.pdbx_strand_id
1 'polypeptide(L)'
;MAPIFASPDIASLVETFVPSSPTTLEPKIVRARSDDYVKDSRSVANGFRHLLENSPSRVRLSGLPSGLGIVDIDWLLNSNTFDLFWDRDSQALLPRPVTHEIQQNIAELLEQQVCRSTKLQDQFDILSESLSRLLESGTKELGKVQSFEDDESGELYYYSSKLATQTEGRILSCLKGTRDEQVDLKSQFPDVPLALLHQWAERAVAALEQGNGDLELSTGRLIFIPSAYTTSLQERQQKEQSQKIQGYVERLLSDGVARIEISEATENIKQEVEADAAQRAGEPISTQPSRSTDDTILFLSSRLDSSRGQLRSRVPSVATDVWHGRDGSASLDSVVSHVLQALQDTSSDILEKELLETPCQGEIANAASEFLGELQKREAEDFAQHLKQRLIAPIVLYVNGVTTVTDPTLKQHLEEFLGDHFRREAIPSVTQQAKEAHLLVEKGRKRESEKMQQACAESKTLSDIQTAVNKFARKQKIEAPDAEMLRTIKQQTLQQKAKSMRGMKRGSDLLQNLIWVLLCHHSDGLFMSSGKDTTRMIKQYQAVGDEAVGKKLEAWRDALKAGSESKTDLRDMRELAIQVIDGNNADDPAHQSEGANGTG
;
A
#
# COMPACT_ATOMS: atom_id res chain seq x y z
N MET A 1 70.04 56.41 -89.26
CA MET A 1 70.19 55.12 -88.53
C MET A 1 69.18 55.13 -87.39
N ALA A 2 68.28 54.16 -87.33
CA ALA A 2 67.36 54.02 -86.19
C ALA A 2 68.13 53.41 -85.00
N PRO A 3 67.89 53.85 -83.74
CA PRO A 3 68.55 53.26 -82.57
C PRO A 3 68.14 51.79 -82.40
N ILE A 4 69.14 50.95 -82.11
CA ILE A 4 69.07 49.47 -82.07
C ILE A 4 68.28 48.95 -80.85
N PHE A 5 68.04 49.79 -79.85
CA PHE A 5 67.15 49.49 -78.73
C PHE A 5 66.20 50.66 -78.52
N ALA A 6 64.89 50.39 -78.49
CA ALA A 6 63.91 51.37 -78.10
C ALA A 6 63.80 51.38 -76.55
N SER A 7 63.37 52.49 -75.96
CA SER A 7 63.15 52.61 -74.50
C SER A 7 62.36 51.45 -73.87
N PRO A 8 61.37 50.82 -74.54
CA PRO A 8 60.68 49.65 -74.01
C PRO A 8 61.58 48.41 -73.87
N ASP A 9 62.55 48.22 -74.77
CA ASP A 9 63.44 47.05 -74.78
C ASP A 9 64.40 47.09 -73.58
N ILE A 10 64.90 48.29 -73.25
CA ILE A 10 65.74 48.51 -72.07
C ILE A 10 64.93 48.31 -70.78
N ALA A 11 63.69 48.79 -70.73
CA ALA A 11 62.80 48.59 -69.58
C ALA A 11 62.52 47.10 -69.34
N SER A 12 62.23 46.34 -70.40
CA SER A 12 61.96 44.90 -70.31
C SER A 12 63.20 44.08 -69.91
N LEU A 13 64.39 44.51 -70.35
CA LEU A 13 65.65 43.90 -69.92
C LEU A 13 65.96 44.17 -68.43
N VAL A 14 65.57 45.33 -67.90
CA VAL A 14 65.75 45.68 -66.47
C VAL A 14 64.73 44.94 -65.59
N GLU A 15 63.49 44.77 -66.05
CA GLU A 15 62.47 43.98 -65.33
C GLU A 15 62.84 42.49 -65.19
N THR A 16 63.66 41.95 -66.11
CA THR A 16 64.15 40.56 -66.02
C THR A 16 65.24 40.36 -64.96
N PHE A 17 65.80 41.43 -64.39
CA PHE A 17 66.72 41.39 -63.25
C PHE A 17 66.00 41.88 -61.98
N VAL A 18 65.12 41.06 -61.40
CA VAL A 18 64.53 41.36 -60.09
C VAL A 18 65.67 41.38 -59.05
N PRO A 19 65.94 42.52 -58.37
CA PRO A 19 66.99 42.57 -57.36
C PRO A 19 66.64 41.59 -56.24
N SER A 20 67.55 40.68 -55.91
CA SER A 20 67.34 39.74 -54.81
C SER A 20 67.24 40.49 -53.48
N SER A 21 66.27 40.11 -52.65
CA SER A 21 65.94 40.81 -51.41
C SER A 21 67.17 41.12 -50.55
N PRO A 22 67.22 42.28 -49.88
CA PRO A 22 68.32 42.62 -49.00
C PRO A 22 68.47 41.55 -47.91
N THR A 23 69.71 41.15 -47.60
CA THR A 23 69.99 40.24 -46.49
C THR A 23 70.83 40.95 -45.44
N THR A 24 70.82 40.43 -44.22
CA THR A 24 71.60 40.96 -43.09
C THR A 24 73.09 40.56 -43.16
N LEU A 25 73.44 39.57 -43.98
CA LEU A 25 74.80 39.02 -44.10
C LEU A 25 75.60 39.64 -45.25
N GLU A 26 74.95 39.98 -46.36
CA GLU A 26 75.61 40.60 -47.53
C GLU A 26 75.31 42.10 -47.60
N PRO A 27 76.31 42.96 -47.88
CA PRO A 27 76.10 44.39 -47.97
C PRO A 27 75.31 44.67 -49.25
N LYS A 28 74.06 45.10 -49.09
CA LYS A 28 73.17 45.48 -50.18
C LYS A 28 72.66 46.89 -49.97
N ILE A 29 72.36 47.56 -51.06
CA ILE A 29 71.88 48.94 -51.05
C ILE A 29 70.37 48.92 -50.86
N VAL A 30 69.87 49.58 -49.82
CA VAL A 30 68.43 49.75 -49.55
C VAL A 30 68.01 51.21 -49.74
N ARG A 31 66.81 51.41 -50.28
CA ARG A 31 66.28 52.75 -50.55
C ARG A 31 66.01 53.49 -49.25
N ALA A 32 66.61 54.68 -49.08
CA ALA A 32 66.28 55.54 -47.98
C ALA A 32 64.92 56.22 -48.21
N ARG A 33 64.26 56.66 -47.14
CA ARG A 33 62.95 57.31 -47.23
C ARG A 33 63.00 58.74 -47.80
N SER A 34 64.14 59.41 -47.69
CA SER A 34 64.40 60.68 -48.38
C SER A 34 64.73 60.39 -49.85
N ASP A 35 64.06 61.07 -50.78
CA ASP A 35 64.07 60.75 -52.22
C ASP A 35 65.44 60.81 -52.94
N ASP A 36 66.53 61.22 -52.25
CA ASP A 36 67.87 61.38 -52.84
C ASP A 36 68.98 60.46 -52.25
N TYR A 37 68.68 59.51 -51.36
CA TYR A 37 69.74 58.71 -50.70
C TYR A 37 69.48 57.19 -50.65
N VAL A 38 70.57 56.43 -50.57
CA VAL A 38 70.58 54.99 -50.32
C VAL A 38 71.36 54.66 -49.04
N LYS A 39 70.98 53.59 -48.33
CA LYS A 39 71.66 53.11 -47.12
C LYS A 39 72.21 51.69 -47.31
N ASP A 40 73.24 51.34 -46.55
CA ASP A 40 73.76 49.97 -46.45
C ASP A 40 72.84 49.12 -45.56
N SER A 41 72.39 47.96 -46.07
CA SER A 41 71.56 46.99 -45.35
C SER A 41 72.17 46.58 -44.01
N ARG A 42 73.51 46.49 -43.90
CA ARG A 42 74.19 46.16 -42.64
C ARG A 42 74.07 47.26 -41.59
N SER A 43 74.20 48.51 -42.02
CA SER A 43 74.03 49.67 -41.14
C SER A 43 72.58 49.73 -40.61
N VAL A 44 71.60 49.47 -41.47
CA VAL A 44 70.18 49.39 -41.10
C VAL A 44 69.91 48.22 -40.17
N ALA A 45 70.44 47.03 -40.45
CA ALA A 45 70.32 45.85 -39.59
C ALA A 45 70.97 46.05 -38.21
N ASN A 46 72.11 46.75 -38.14
CA ASN A 46 72.74 47.12 -36.87
C ASN A 46 71.91 48.16 -36.10
N GLY A 47 71.33 49.14 -36.79
CA GLY A 47 70.38 50.09 -36.19
C GLY A 47 69.13 49.38 -35.65
N PHE A 48 68.60 48.42 -36.39
CA PHE A 48 67.47 47.59 -35.96
C PHE A 48 67.84 46.73 -34.75
N ARG A 49 69.02 46.08 -34.74
CA ARG A 49 69.53 45.36 -33.57
C ARG A 49 69.64 46.27 -32.35
N HIS A 50 70.24 47.45 -32.51
CA HIS A 50 70.39 48.40 -31.42
C HIS A 50 69.03 48.86 -30.87
N LEU A 51 68.02 49.04 -31.72
CA LEU A 51 66.64 49.34 -31.29
C LEU A 51 66.04 48.19 -30.49
N LEU A 52 66.19 46.94 -30.96
CA LEU A 52 65.70 45.76 -30.24
C LEU A 52 66.45 45.52 -28.92
N GLU A 53 67.72 45.87 -28.82
CA GLU A 53 68.51 45.64 -27.61
C GLU A 53 68.33 46.72 -26.54
N ASN A 54 68.09 47.98 -26.93
CA ASN A 54 68.19 49.12 -26.01
C ASN A 54 66.88 49.93 -25.86
N SER A 55 65.86 49.70 -26.68
CA SER A 55 64.62 50.48 -26.58
C SER A 55 63.87 50.15 -25.27
N PRO A 56 63.52 51.14 -24.44
CA PRO A 56 62.79 50.92 -23.20
C PRO A 56 61.28 50.68 -23.41
N SER A 57 60.79 50.84 -24.64
CA SER A 57 59.37 50.71 -24.98
C SER A 57 59.16 49.89 -26.24
N ARG A 58 57.96 49.29 -26.37
CA ARG A 58 57.51 48.54 -27.55
C ARG A 58 57.71 49.35 -28.84
N VAL A 59 58.21 48.70 -29.89
CA VAL A 59 58.57 49.35 -31.15
C VAL A 59 57.48 49.08 -32.19
N ARG A 60 56.65 50.07 -32.47
CA ARG A 60 55.55 49.96 -33.46
C ARG A 60 56.07 49.78 -34.88
N LEU A 61 55.50 48.83 -35.62
CA LEU A 61 55.86 48.57 -37.02
C LEU A 61 55.63 49.77 -37.93
N SER A 62 54.53 50.49 -37.76
CA SER A 62 54.22 51.69 -38.57
C SER A 62 55.26 52.81 -38.44
N GLY A 63 55.95 52.87 -37.30
CA GLY A 63 57.02 53.84 -37.03
C GLY A 63 58.41 53.35 -37.45
N LEU A 64 58.60 52.04 -37.63
CA LEU A 64 59.91 51.43 -37.83
C LEU A 64 60.63 51.87 -39.12
N PRO A 65 59.97 51.97 -40.31
CA PRO A 65 60.62 52.49 -41.51
C PRO A 65 61.09 53.93 -41.32
N SER A 66 60.33 54.74 -40.57
CA SER A 66 60.71 56.10 -40.19
C SER A 66 61.96 56.13 -39.32
N GLY A 67 62.00 55.30 -38.27
CA GLY A 67 63.10 55.25 -37.31
C GLY A 67 64.41 54.72 -37.90
N LEU A 68 64.31 53.77 -38.84
CA LEU A 68 65.46 53.22 -39.57
C LEU A 68 65.83 54.05 -40.82
N GLY A 69 64.93 54.95 -41.25
CA GLY A 69 65.09 55.80 -42.43
C GLY A 69 65.10 55.02 -43.76
N ILE A 70 64.28 53.99 -43.87
CA ILE A 70 64.13 53.12 -45.05
C ILE A 70 62.65 53.06 -45.50
N VAL A 71 62.40 52.62 -46.73
CA VAL A 71 61.05 52.51 -47.30
C VAL A 71 60.36 51.19 -46.93
N ASP A 72 61.10 50.08 -46.94
CA ASP A 72 60.59 48.73 -46.73
C ASP A 72 61.41 47.99 -45.65
N ILE A 73 60.69 47.33 -44.73
CA ILE A 73 61.19 46.62 -43.56
C ILE A 73 60.96 45.11 -43.63
N ASP A 74 60.21 44.59 -44.62
CA ASP A 74 59.77 43.19 -44.64
C ASP A 74 60.93 42.20 -44.68
N TRP A 75 62.04 42.58 -45.33
CA TRP A 75 63.26 41.78 -45.39
C TRP A 75 63.98 41.67 -44.03
N LEU A 76 63.79 42.62 -43.11
CA LEU A 76 64.32 42.54 -41.74
C LEU A 76 63.47 41.64 -40.86
N LEU A 77 62.13 41.75 -40.98
CA LEU A 77 61.17 40.99 -40.18
C LEU A 77 61.17 39.50 -40.54
N ASN A 78 61.42 39.17 -41.81
CA ASN A 78 61.50 37.80 -42.31
C ASN A 78 62.91 37.19 -42.19
N SER A 79 63.86 37.88 -41.55
CA SER A 79 65.22 37.36 -41.38
C SER A 79 65.32 36.47 -40.14
N ASN A 80 65.83 35.25 -40.29
CA ASN A 80 66.13 34.34 -39.18
C ASN A 80 67.31 34.80 -38.30
N THR A 81 67.79 36.03 -38.49
CA THR A 81 68.95 36.58 -37.79
C THR A 81 68.62 37.30 -36.49
N PHE A 82 67.34 37.53 -36.20
CA PHE A 82 66.90 38.21 -34.98
C PHE A 82 65.85 37.38 -34.26
N ASP A 83 65.98 37.31 -32.92
CA ASP A 83 64.92 36.78 -32.07
C ASP A 83 63.85 37.85 -31.91
N LEU A 84 62.82 37.76 -32.76
CA LEU A 84 61.71 38.70 -32.78
C LEU A 84 60.60 38.22 -31.85
N PHE A 85 60.23 39.08 -30.92
CA PHE A 85 59.08 38.92 -30.04
C PHE A 85 58.03 39.96 -30.40
N TRP A 86 56.78 39.51 -30.50
CA TRP A 86 55.66 40.30 -30.99
C TRP A 86 54.67 40.58 -29.87
N ASP A 87 54.09 41.77 -29.91
CA ASP A 87 52.85 42.04 -29.19
C ASP A 87 51.70 41.17 -29.72
N ARG A 88 50.58 41.16 -29.02
CA ARG A 88 49.45 40.26 -29.33
C ARG A 88 48.92 40.46 -30.75
N ASP A 89 48.81 41.71 -31.18
CA ASP A 89 48.22 42.08 -32.48
C ASP A 89 49.24 42.09 -33.63
N SER A 90 50.49 41.72 -33.35
CA SER A 90 51.60 41.75 -34.30
C SER A 90 51.81 43.15 -34.93
N GLN A 91 51.54 44.20 -34.15
CA GLN A 91 51.68 45.61 -34.54
C GLN A 91 52.96 46.23 -33.97
N ALA A 92 53.57 45.61 -32.97
CA ALA A 92 54.81 46.06 -32.36
C ALA A 92 55.75 44.91 -32.01
N LEU A 93 57.04 45.22 -32.09
CA LEU A 93 58.11 44.35 -31.62
C LEU A 93 58.42 44.66 -30.16
N LEU A 94 58.76 43.63 -29.40
CA LEU A 94 59.14 43.71 -27.98
C LEU A 94 60.68 43.71 -27.87
N PRO A 95 61.30 44.85 -27.50
CA PRO A 95 62.73 44.93 -27.28
C PRO A 95 63.17 44.17 -26.03
N ARG A 96 64.45 43.85 -25.94
CA ARG A 96 65.07 43.08 -24.86
C ARG A 96 64.78 43.61 -23.44
N PRO A 97 64.82 44.93 -23.16
CA PRO A 97 64.46 45.44 -21.83
C PRO A 97 63.01 45.13 -21.45
N VAL A 98 62.09 45.24 -22.43
CA VAL A 98 60.66 44.98 -22.25
C VAL A 98 60.39 43.49 -22.09
N THR A 99 61.03 42.64 -22.90
CA THR A 99 60.88 41.18 -22.80
C THR A 99 61.42 40.65 -21.48
N HIS A 100 62.53 41.20 -20.99
CA HIS A 100 63.10 40.85 -19.68
C HIS A 100 62.17 41.25 -18.52
N GLU A 101 61.59 42.45 -18.55
CA GLU A 101 60.61 42.88 -17.55
C GLU A 101 59.36 41.97 -17.54
N ILE A 102 58.83 41.66 -18.73
CA ILE A 102 57.69 40.74 -18.88
C ILE A 102 58.05 39.35 -18.34
N GLN A 103 59.24 38.84 -18.64
CA GLN A 103 59.74 37.56 -18.13
C GLN A 103 59.79 37.51 -16.60
N GLN A 104 60.34 38.55 -15.95
CA GLN A 104 60.40 38.65 -14.49
C GLN A 104 59.01 38.65 -13.86
N ASN A 105 58.11 39.48 -14.39
CA ASN A 105 56.73 39.56 -13.89
C ASN A 105 55.97 38.25 -14.08
N ILE A 106 56.15 37.55 -15.21
CA ILE A 106 55.53 36.25 -15.43
C ILE A 106 56.11 35.22 -14.46
N ALA A 107 57.42 35.18 -14.24
CA ALA A 107 58.02 34.22 -13.32
C ALA A 107 57.53 34.39 -11.88
N GLU A 108 57.46 35.64 -11.39
CA GLU A 108 56.90 35.94 -10.07
C GLU A 108 55.43 35.48 -9.94
N LEU A 109 54.64 35.66 -11.01
CA LEU A 109 53.25 35.21 -11.06
C LEU A 109 53.14 33.68 -11.04
N LEU A 110 53.99 32.99 -11.81
CA LEU A 110 54.02 31.53 -11.91
C LEU A 110 54.58 30.84 -10.67
N GLU A 111 55.30 31.56 -9.80
CA GLU A 111 55.64 31.09 -8.46
C GLU A 111 54.44 31.05 -7.51
N GLN A 112 53.40 31.85 -7.77
CA GLN A 112 52.25 31.99 -6.88
C GLN A 112 51.02 31.20 -7.34
N GLN A 113 50.81 31.08 -8.66
CA GLN A 113 49.61 30.45 -9.21
C GLN A 113 49.86 29.80 -10.58
N VAL A 114 49.00 28.84 -10.92
CA VAL A 114 48.92 28.28 -12.28
C VAL A 114 48.19 29.27 -13.17
N CYS A 115 48.78 29.63 -14.31
CA CYS A 115 48.20 30.61 -15.23
C CYS A 115 47.84 29.97 -16.57
N ARG A 116 46.69 30.33 -17.12
CA ARG A 116 46.34 30.01 -18.51
C ARG A 116 47.23 30.80 -19.48
N SER A 117 47.62 30.18 -20.58
CA SER A 117 48.37 30.82 -21.65
C SER A 117 47.66 32.05 -22.19
N THR A 118 46.35 31.95 -22.45
CA THR A 118 45.50 33.06 -22.90
C THR A 118 45.50 34.24 -21.92
N LYS A 119 45.42 33.97 -20.61
CA LYS A 119 45.48 35.01 -19.56
C LYS A 119 46.83 35.74 -19.56
N LEU A 120 47.95 35.03 -19.75
CA LEU A 120 49.27 35.66 -19.84
C LEU A 120 49.41 36.48 -21.12
N GLN A 121 48.92 35.98 -22.25
CA GLN A 121 48.89 36.72 -23.52
C GLN A 121 48.09 38.02 -23.40
N ASP A 122 46.91 37.96 -22.76
CA ASP A 122 46.05 39.11 -22.51
C ASP A 122 46.72 40.13 -21.57
N GLN A 123 47.26 39.66 -20.44
CA GLN A 123 47.80 40.51 -19.39
C GLN A 123 49.09 41.22 -19.80
N PHE A 124 49.94 40.53 -20.56
CA PHE A 124 51.24 41.06 -20.99
C PHE A 124 51.28 41.49 -22.45
N ASP A 125 50.13 41.49 -23.14
CA ASP A 125 49.97 41.89 -24.54
C ASP A 125 51.05 41.23 -25.42
N ILE A 126 51.10 39.91 -25.44
CA ILE A 126 52.14 39.13 -26.14
C ILE A 126 51.51 38.04 -26.99
N LEU A 127 52.05 37.83 -28.19
CA LEU A 127 51.60 36.77 -29.08
C LEU A 127 51.93 35.38 -28.50
N SER A 128 51.06 34.40 -28.67
CA SER A 128 51.25 33.02 -28.18
C SER A 128 52.64 32.43 -28.51
N GLU A 129 53.08 32.52 -29.76
CA GLU A 129 54.39 32.01 -30.20
C GLU A 129 55.55 32.77 -29.54
N SER A 130 55.38 34.09 -29.35
CA SER A 130 56.37 34.92 -28.66
C SER A 130 56.43 34.57 -27.17
N LEU A 131 55.29 34.29 -26.53
CA LEU A 131 55.23 33.86 -25.13
C LEU A 131 55.95 32.51 -24.92
N SER A 132 55.70 31.51 -25.77
CA SER A 132 56.39 30.21 -25.67
C SER A 132 57.90 30.35 -25.78
N ARG A 133 58.39 31.07 -26.81
CA ARG A 133 59.82 31.33 -26.99
C ARG A 133 60.41 32.17 -25.85
N LEU A 134 59.65 33.11 -25.33
CA LEU A 134 60.03 33.95 -24.20
C LEU A 134 60.24 33.11 -22.94
N LEU A 135 59.34 32.16 -22.67
CA LEU A 135 59.44 31.26 -21.51
C LEU A 135 60.54 30.22 -21.68
N GLU A 136 60.77 29.71 -22.89
CA GLU A 136 61.87 28.78 -23.20
C GLU A 136 63.25 29.44 -23.02
N SER A 137 63.41 30.68 -23.50
CA SER A 137 64.67 31.43 -23.41
C SER A 137 65.03 31.89 -22.00
N GLY A 138 64.04 32.15 -21.14
CA GLY A 138 64.21 32.58 -19.74
C GLY A 138 64.62 31.46 -18.76
N THR A 139 64.68 30.21 -19.20
CA THR A 139 64.91 29.01 -18.35
C THR A 139 66.22 28.99 -17.55
N LYS A 140 67.21 29.83 -17.91
CA LYS A 140 68.50 29.90 -17.18
C LYS A 140 68.49 30.86 -15.99
N GLU A 141 67.62 31.88 -15.96
CA GLU A 141 67.63 32.93 -14.94
C GLU A 141 66.39 32.93 -14.02
N LEU A 142 65.27 32.34 -14.44
CA LEU A 142 63.95 32.52 -13.79
C LEU A 142 63.35 31.26 -13.15
N GLY A 143 64.13 30.19 -13.01
CA GLY A 143 63.63 28.89 -12.57
C GLY A 143 62.93 28.12 -13.69
N LYS A 144 62.79 26.80 -13.53
CA LYS A 144 62.18 25.95 -14.58
C LYS A 144 60.67 26.18 -14.62
N VAL A 145 60.21 26.99 -15.58
CA VAL A 145 58.79 27.07 -15.97
C VAL A 145 58.40 25.76 -16.65
N GLN A 146 57.22 25.26 -16.31
CA GLN A 146 56.61 24.07 -16.90
C GLN A 146 55.32 24.46 -17.61
N SER A 147 55.00 23.72 -18.67
CA SER A 147 53.73 23.80 -19.39
C SER A 147 52.94 22.52 -19.19
N PHE A 148 51.61 22.64 -19.12
CA PHE A 148 50.67 21.53 -19.08
C PHE A 148 49.53 21.83 -20.03
N GLU A 149 49.26 20.92 -20.95
CA GLU A 149 48.11 21.00 -21.85
C GLU A 149 47.03 20.07 -21.30
N ASP A 150 45.84 20.62 -21.12
CA ASP A 150 44.68 19.84 -20.67
C ASP A 150 44.07 19.10 -21.85
N ASP A 151 44.23 17.77 -21.90
CA ASP A 151 43.80 16.91 -23.02
C ASP A 151 42.31 17.06 -23.35
N GLU A 152 41.45 17.40 -22.38
CA GLU A 152 40.02 17.58 -22.59
C GLU A 152 39.66 18.94 -23.20
N SER A 153 40.36 20.00 -22.79
CA SER A 153 40.03 21.38 -23.20
C SER A 153 40.97 21.96 -24.26
N GLY A 154 42.13 21.34 -24.49
CA GLY A 154 43.21 21.87 -25.33
C GLY A 154 43.85 23.14 -24.78
N GLU A 155 43.53 23.53 -23.54
CA GLU A 155 44.05 24.75 -22.92
C GLU A 155 45.46 24.51 -22.36
N LEU A 156 46.36 25.43 -22.69
CA LEU A 156 47.74 25.40 -22.23
C LEU A 156 47.89 26.24 -20.95
N TYR A 157 48.45 25.62 -19.91
CA TYR A 157 48.73 26.21 -18.61
C TYR A 157 50.22 26.29 -18.36
N TYR A 158 50.66 27.36 -17.69
CA TYR A 158 52.03 27.54 -17.24
C TYR A 158 52.09 27.65 -15.71
N TYR A 159 53.17 27.14 -15.14
CA TYR A 159 53.46 27.18 -13.71
C TYR A 159 54.96 27.02 -13.44
N SER A 160 55.42 27.41 -12.26
CA SER A 160 56.80 27.16 -11.84
C SER A 160 56.98 25.77 -11.22
N SER A 161 58.15 25.16 -11.40
CA SER A 161 58.50 23.91 -10.70
C SER A 161 58.47 24.05 -9.17
N LYS A 162 58.75 25.25 -8.65
CA LYS A 162 58.67 25.58 -7.23
C LYS A 162 57.22 25.51 -6.72
N LEU A 163 56.26 26.07 -7.46
CA LEU A 163 54.84 25.98 -7.11
C LEU A 163 54.35 24.53 -7.14
N ALA A 164 54.74 23.77 -8.17
CA ALA A 164 54.36 22.36 -8.29
C ALA A 164 54.86 21.54 -7.10
N THR A 165 56.14 21.65 -6.75
CA THR A 165 56.73 20.91 -5.61
C THR A 165 56.14 21.34 -4.26
N GLN A 166 55.83 22.63 -4.07
CA GLN A 166 55.14 23.12 -2.88
C GLN A 166 53.72 22.57 -2.78
N THR A 167 52.97 22.56 -3.89
CA THR A 167 51.59 22.07 -3.93
C THR A 167 51.54 20.56 -3.72
N GLU A 168 52.40 19.79 -4.40
CA GLU A 168 52.57 18.35 -4.17
C GLU A 168 52.93 18.05 -2.70
N GLY A 169 53.83 18.81 -2.09
CA GLY A 169 54.18 18.66 -0.67
C GLY A 169 53.01 18.97 0.28
N ARG A 170 52.17 19.95 -0.06
CA ARG A 170 50.93 20.27 0.69
C ARG A 170 49.89 19.16 0.54
N ILE A 171 49.68 18.65 -0.68
CA ILE A 171 48.81 17.50 -0.93
C ILE A 171 49.30 16.31 -0.10
N LEU A 172 50.57 15.94 -0.22
CA LEU A 172 51.16 14.84 0.56
C LEU A 172 50.97 15.01 2.07
N SER A 173 51.14 16.23 2.58
CA SER A 173 50.92 16.52 4.02
C SER A 173 49.46 16.36 4.42
N CYS A 174 48.51 16.78 3.57
CA CYS A 174 47.08 16.58 3.79
C CYS A 174 46.73 15.09 3.80
N LEU A 175 47.28 14.32 2.85
CA LEU A 175 47.02 12.88 2.74
C LEU A 175 47.60 12.12 3.93
N LYS A 176 48.80 12.47 4.42
CA LYS A 176 49.41 11.85 5.61
C LYS A 176 48.60 12.06 6.91
N GLY A 177 47.86 13.16 7.00
CA GLY A 177 47.03 13.49 8.16
C GLY A 177 45.67 12.78 8.18
N THR A 178 45.25 12.20 7.07
CA THR A 178 43.89 11.67 6.88
C THR A 178 43.91 10.15 6.94
N ARG A 179 43.17 9.55 7.88
CA ARG A 179 43.08 8.09 8.02
C ARG A 179 41.70 7.52 7.67
N ASP A 180 40.64 8.17 8.15
CA ASP A 180 39.31 7.56 8.20
C ASP A 180 38.22 8.41 7.52
N GLU A 181 38.60 9.45 6.76
CA GLU A 181 37.67 10.39 6.13
C GLU A 181 38.04 10.64 4.65
N GLN A 182 37.04 10.88 3.82
CA GLN A 182 37.24 11.28 2.43
C GLN A 182 37.73 12.73 2.36
N VAL A 183 38.67 13.02 1.46
CA VAL A 183 39.23 14.37 1.29
C VAL A 183 38.94 14.88 -0.11
N ASP A 184 38.20 15.97 -0.21
CA ASP A 184 37.99 16.69 -1.48
C ASP A 184 39.19 17.61 -1.75
N LEU A 185 40.11 17.16 -2.60
CA LEU A 185 41.31 17.90 -2.98
C LEU A 185 40.97 19.13 -3.83
N LYS A 186 39.90 19.10 -4.62
CA LYS A 186 39.51 20.25 -5.45
C LYS A 186 39.03 21.42 -4.59
N SER A 187 38.36 21.13 -3.47
CA SER A 187 37.98 22.16 -2.49
C SER A 187 39.18 22.84 -1.82
N GLN A 188 40.29 22.11 -1.63
CA GLN A 188 41.49 22.63 -0.98
C GLN A 188 42.43 23.37 -1.92
N PHE A 189 42.40 23.03 -3.21
CA PHE A 189 43.23 23.63 -4.26
C PHE A 189 42.34 24.15 -5.41
N PRO A 190 41.50 25.17 -5.15
CA PRO A 190 40.55 25.67 -6.14
C PRO A 190 41.25 26.26 -7.38
N ASP A 191 42.42 26.86 -7.19
CA ASP A 191 43.17 27.58 -8.23
C ASP A 191 43.93 26.68 -9.21
N VAL A 192 43.99 25.37 -8.93
CA VAL A 192 44.66 24.39 -9.80
C VAL A 192 43.63 23.73 -10.72
N PRO A 193 43.88 23.66 -12.05
CA PRO A 193 43.04 22.91 -12.98
C PRO A 193 42.87 21.45 -12.54
N LEU A 194 41.70 20.86 -12.74
CA LEU A 194 41.36 19.53 -12.20
C LEU A 194 42.31 18.43 -12.71
N ALA A 195 42.62 18.44 -14.01
CA ALA A 195 43.53 17.46 -14.63
C ALA A 195 44.97 17.58 -14.09
N LEU A 196 45.47 18.82 -13.92
CA LEU A 196 46.79 19.06 -13.33
C LEU A 196 46.82 18.69 -11.84
N LEU A 197 45.75 18.98 -11.11
CA LEU A 197 45.61 18.61 -9.70
C LEU A 197 45.57 17.09 -9.53
N HIS A 198 44.88 16.37 -10.42
CA HIS A 198 44.87 14.91 -10.46
C HIS A 198 46.29 14.37 -10.65
N GLN A 199 47.04 14.90 -11.61
CA GLN A 199 48.42 14.48 -11.86
C GLN A 199 49.34 14.71 -10.65
N TRP A 200 49.23 15.86 -9.98
CA TRP A 200 50.01 16.13 -8.75
C TRP A 200 49.56 15.26 -7.59
N ALA A 201 48.25 14.98 -7.47
CA ALA A 201 47.70 14.10 -6.46
C ALA A 201 48.15 12.65 -6.66
N GLU A 202 48.18 12.13 -7.88
CA GLU A 202 48.69 10.80 -8.20
C GLU A 202 50.14 10.64 -7.77
N ARG A 203 50.99 11.63 -8.06
CA ARG A 203 52.39 11.63 -7.63
C ARG A 203 52.50 11.68 -6.11
N ALA A 204 51.68 12.49 -5.44
CA ALA A 204 51.65 12.56 -3.99
C ALA A 204 51.17 11.25 -3.36
N VAL A 205 50.18 10.57 -3.94
CA VAL A 205 49.72 9.25 -3.51
C VAL A 205 50.79 8.19 -3.75
N ALA A 206 51.45 8.19 -4.91
CA ALA A 206 52.56 7.28 -5.20
C ALA A 206 53.78 7.48 -4.27
N ALA A 207 53.97 8.69 -3.75
CA ALA A 207 55.01 8.99 -2.76
C ALA A 207 54.62 8.59 -1.33
N LEU A 208 53.40 8.09 -1.08
CA LEU A 208 53.04 7.46 0.19
C LEU A 208 53.63 6.04 0.21
N GLU A 209 54.61 5.82 1.09
CA GLU A 209 55.35 4.54 1.20
C GLU A 209 54.48 3.33 1.62
N GLN A 210 53.20 3.53 1.94
CA GLN A 210 52.24 2.49 2.27
C GLN A 210 50.89 2.82 1.65
N GLY A 211 50.34 1.87 0.86
CA GLY A 211 49.13 2.00 0.05
C GLY A 211 47.89 2.46 0.81
N ASN A 212 47.75 3.78 0.92
CA ASN A 212 46.63 4.43 1.56
C ASN A 212 45.81 5.13 0.48
N GLY A 213 44.83 4.42 -0.05
CA GLY A 213 43.69 5.02 -0.74
C GLY A 213 43.78 5.23 -2.24
N ASP A 214 42.60 5.39 -2.83
CA ASP A 214 42.36 5.60 -4.25
C ASP A 214 41.90 7.04 -4.50
N LEU A 215 42.18 7.56 -5.70
CA LEU A 215 41.65 8.83 -6.17
C LEU A 215 40.42 8.55 -7.03
N GLU A 216 39.29 9.15 -6.67
CA GLU A 216 38.05 9.09 -7.43
C GLU A 216 37.74 10.46 -8.04
N LEU A 217 37.56 10.48 -9.36
CA LEU A 217 37.12 11.66 -10.10
C LEU A 217 35.60 11.58 -10.28
N SER A 218 34.84 12.40 -9.56
CA SER A 218 33.37 12.40 -9.64
C SER A 218 32.84 13.81 -9.88
N THR A 219 32.13 14.00 -11.00
CA THR A 219 31.39 15.24 -11.36
C THR A 219 32.14 16.56 -11.07
N GLY A 220 33.42 16.64 -11.44
CA GLY A 220 34.25 17.85 -11.26
C GLY A 220 34.92 17.97 -9.89
N ARG A 221 34.87 16.92 -9.07
CA ARG A 221 35.59 16.80 -7.79
C ARG A 221 36.67 15.73 -7.89
N LEU A 222 37.76 15.97 -7.18
CA LEU A 222 38.83 15.01 -6.99
C LEU A 222 38.83 14.60 -5.52
N ILE A 223 38.38 13.38 -5.23
CA ILE A 223 38.24 12.87 -3.88
C ILE A 223 39.30 11.80 -3.65
N PHE A 224 40.02 11.92 -2.54
CA PHE A 224 40.88 10.87 -2.05
C PHE A 224 40.13 10.02 -1.03
N ILE A 225 40.12 8.70 -1.24
CA ILE A 225 39.44 7.71 -0.40
C ILE A 225 40.49 6.83 0.26
N PRO A 226 40.79 6.99 1.57
CA PRO A 226 41.72 6.12 2.27
C PRO A 226 41.27 4.65 2.24
N SER A 227 42.21 3.71 2.14
CA SER A 227 41.92 2.27 2.18
C SER A 227 41.30 1.82 3.52
N ALA A 228 41.64 2.48 4.63
CA ALA A 228 41.01 2.23 5.92
C ALA A 228 39.52 2.65 5.96
N TYR A 229 39.13 3.67 5.18
CA TYR A 229 37.75 4.11 5.08
C TYR A 229 36.86 3.03 4.46
N THR A 230 37.30 2.39 3.36
CA THR A 230 36.51 1.35 2.68
C THR A 230 36.32 0.12 3.56
N THR A 231 37.35 -0.32 4.29
CA THR A 231 37.23 -1.40 5.29
C THR A 231 36.27 -1.02 6.41
N SER A 232 36.40 0.18 6.98
CA SER A 232 35.50 0.63 8.06
C SER A 232 34.04 0.79 7.62
N LEU A 233 33.81 1.17 6.36
CA LEU A 233 32.48 1.27 5.77
C LEU A 233 31.85 -0.12 5.59
N GLN A 234 32.62 -1.09 5.09
CA GLN A 234 32.18 -2.48 4.97
C GLN A 234 31.86 -3.09 6.35
N GLU A 235 32.70 -2.87 7.35
CA GLU A 235 32.45 -3.32 8.72
C GLU A 235 31.19 -2.70 9.33
N ARG A 236 30.93 -1.40 9.09
CA ARG A 236 29.70 -0.73 9.53
C ARG A 236 28.47 -1.29 8.83
N GLN A 237 28.52 -1.46 7.51
CA GLN A 237 27.41 -2.03 6.73
C GLN A 237 27.10 -3.46 7.16
N GLN A 238 28.14 -4.29 7.35
CA GLN A 238 27.97 -5.66 7.83
C GLN A 238 27.38 -5.68 9.24
N LYS A 239 27.85 -4.81 10.15
CA LYS A 239 27.31 -4.70 11.51
C LYS A 239 25.85 -4.26 11.53
N GLU A 240 25.48 -3.27 10.72
CA GLU A 240 24.09 -2.82 10.57
C GLU A 240 23.19 -3.92 10.01
N GLN A 241 23.67 -4.67 9.00
CA GLN A 241 22.93 -5.79 8.44
C GLN A 241 22.75 -6.92 9.47
N SER A 242 23.80 -7.30 10.20
CA SER A 242 23.70 -8.29 11.27
C SER A 242 22.74 -7.85 12.39
N GLN A 243 22.74 -6.56 12.75
CA GLN A 243 21.78 -6.02 13.73
C GLN A 243 20.33 -6.08 13.22
N LYS A 244 20.10 -5.80 11.93
CA LYS A 244 18.76 -5.93 11.33
C LYS A 244 18.28 -7.38 11.35
N ILE A 245 19.12 -8.32 10.93
CA ILE A 245 18.82 -9.76 10.96
C ILE A 245 18.48 -10.20 12.38
N GLN A 246 19.33 -9.85 13.34
CA GLN A 246 19.10 -10.20 14.75
C GLN A 246 17.78 -9.61 15.27
N GLY A 247 17.44 -8.36 14.89
CA GLY A 247 16.17 -7.75 15.25
C GLY A 247 14.95 -8.49 14.69
N TYR A 248 15.04 -9.06 13.48
CA TYR A 248 13.97 -9.89 12.92
C TYR A 248 13.87 -11.25 13.62
N VAL A 249 15.00 -11.90 13.89
CA VAL A 249 15.05 -13.18 14.62
C VAL A 249 14.46 -13.02 16.02
N GLU A 250 14.80 -11.95 16.74
CA GLU A 250 14.27 -11.69 18.08
C GLU A 250 12.76 -11.45 18.08
N ARG A 251 12.21 -10.71 17.11
CA ARG A 251 10.74 -10.57 16.95
C ARG A 251 10.08 -11.90 16.63
N LEU A 252 10.66 -12.68 15.73
CA LEU A 252 10.12 -13.98 15.35
C LEU A 252 10.09 -14.95 16.55
N LEU A 253 11.11 -14.94 17.40
CA LEU A 253 11.16 -15.78 18.61
C LEU A 253 10.22 -15.30 19.73
N SER A 254 10.07 -13.98 19.91
CA SER A 254 9.23 -13.40 20.96
C SER A 254 7.75 -13.40 20.59
N ASP A 255 7.41 -12.77 19.47
CA ASP A 255 6.04 -12.56 19.01
C ASP A 255 5.54 -13.74 18.15
N GLY A 256 6.43 -14.55 17.59
CA GLY A 256 6.08 -15.67 16.71
C GLY A 256 5.92 -15.28 15.25
N VAL A 257 6.11 -13.99 14.93
CA VAL A 257 5.95 -13.43 13.59
C VAL A 257 6.98 -12.33 13.32
N ALA A 258 7.46 -12.23 12.08
CA ALA A 258 8.31 -11.12 11.63
C ALA A 258 8.00 -10.77 10.17
N ARG A 259 7.91 -9.48 9.87
CA ARG A 259 7.65 -8.95 8.53
C ARG A 259 8.93 -8.39 7.91
N ILE A 260 9.21 -8.78 6.67
CA ILE A 260 10.39 -8.36 5.90
C ILE A 260 9.92 -7.83 4.55
N GLU A 261 10.29 -6.60 4.23
CA GLU A 261 10.02 -5.97 2.92
C GLU A 261 10.80 -6.67 1.80
N ILE A 262 10.13 -7.01 0.70
CA ILE A 262 10.73 -7.74 -0.43
C ILE A 262 11.40 -6.74 -1.38
N SER A 263 12.71 -6.91 -1.57
CA SER A 263 13.51 -6.27 -2.60
C SER A 263 14.61 -7.25 -3.02
N GLU A 264 15.22 -7.08 -4.21
CA GLU A 264 16.38 -7.89 -4.60
C GLU A 264 17.52 -7.83 -3.56
N ALA A 265 17.61 -6.75 -2.79
CA ALA A 265 18.59 -6.56 -1.73
C ALA A 265 18.25 -7.29 -0.40
N THR A 266 16.99 -7.73 -0.19
CA THR A 266 16.53 -8.29 1.09
C THR A 266 16.30 -9.80 1.06
N GLU A 267 16.42 -10.47 -0.09
CA GLU A 267 16.27 -11.94 -0.17
C GLU A 267 17.36 -12.67 0.63
N ASN A 268 18.60 -12.16 0.62
CA ASN A 268 19.69 -12.70 1.44
C ASN A 268 19.39 -12.55 2.94
N ILE A 269 18.83 -11.40 3.34
CA ILE A 269 18.43 -11.13 4.73
C ILE A 269 17.36 -12.13 5.17
N LYS A 270 16.35 -12.38 4.33
CA LYS A 270 15.30 -13.37 4.62
C LYS A 270 15.88 -14.76 4.84
N GLN A 271 16.74 -15.25 3.95
CA GLN A 271 17.36 -16.58 4.09
C GLN A 271 18.19 -16.71 5.37
N GLU A 272 18.95 -15.66 5.72
CA GLU A 272 19.72 -15.62 6.97
C GLU A 272 18.83 -15.61 8.21
N VAL A 273 17.73 -14.84 8.20
CA VAL A 273 16.73 -14.83 9.29
C VAL A 273 16.05 -16.19 9.44
N GLU A 274 15.63 -16.82 8.34
CA GLU A 274 15.01 -18.14 8.33
C GLU A 274 15.96 -19.20 8.93
N ALA A 275 17.23 -19.20 8.51
CA ALA A 275 18.23 -20.15 8.99
C ALA A 275 18.56 -19.96 10.48
N ASP A 276 18.85 -18.74 10.93
CA ASP A 276 19.19 -18.46 12.33
C ASP A 276 17.99 -18.69 13.25
N ALA A 277 16.79 -18.25 12.85
CA ALA A 277 15.59 -18.48 13.64
C ALA A 277 15.22 -19.96 13.71
N ALA A 278 15.31 -20.72 12.62
CA ALA A 278 15.06 -22.17 12.63
C ALA A 278 16.04 -22.90 13.55
N GLN A 279 17.32 -22.51 13.52
CA GLN A 279 18.35 -23.07 14.39
C GLN A 279 18.08 -22.77 15.87
N ARG A 280 17.71 -21.53 16.21
CA ARG A 280 17.48 -21.12 17.61
C ARG A 280 16.16 -21.64 18.17
N ALA A 281 15.10 -21.67 17.37
CA ALA A 281 13.78 -22.16 17.78
C ALA A 281 13.72 -23.69 17.82
N GLY A 282 14.59 -24.37 17.06
CA GLY A 282 14.56 -25.83 16.92
C GLY A 282 13.39 -26.34 16.08
N GLU A 283 12.79 -25.47 15.26
CA GLU A 283 11.63 -25.77 14.43
C GLU A 283 11.69 -25.02 13.09
N PRO A 284 11.01 -25.50 12.02
CA PRO A 284 11.01 -24.81 10.74
C PRO A 284 10.24 -23.48 10.81
N ILE A 285 10.71 -22.50 10.03
CA ILE A 285 10.00 -21.23 9.80
C ILE A 285 9.07 -21.39 8.60
N SER A 286 7.84 -20.89 8.73
CA SER A 286 6.88 -20.82 7.63
C SER A 286 6.88 -19.42 7.04
N THR A 287 6.92 -19.35 5.71
CA THR A 287 7.05 -18.11 4.97
C THR A 287 5.80 -17.91 4.12
N GLN A 288 5.12 -16.77 4.29
CA GLN A 288 3.92 -16.44 3.51
C GLN A 288 4.00 -15.03 2.94
N PRO A 289 3.53 -14.81 1.69
CA PRO A 289 3.43 -13.47 1.12
C PRO A 289 2.30 -12.68 1.79
N SER A 290 2.51 -11.37 1.97
CA SER A 290 1.46 -10.42 2.31
C SER A 290 0.48 -10.27 1.13
N ARG A 291 -0.80 -10.04 1.43
CA ARG A 291 -1.83 -9.75 0.41
C ARG A 291 -1.90 -8.27 0.02
N SER A 292 -1.39 -7.38 0.86
CA SER A 292 -1.59 -5.93 0.76
C SER A 292 -0.33 -5.16 0.37
N THR A 293 0.83 -5.76 0.60
CA THR A 293 2.15 -5.15 0.45
C THR A 293 3.11 -6.14 -0.20
N ASP A 294 4.20 -5.64 -0.79
CA ASP A 294 5.32 -6.47 -1.26
C ASP A 294 6.19 -6.94 -0.09
N ASP A 295 5.55 -7.46 0.97
CA ASP A 295 6.23 -7.98 2.16
C ASP A 295 6.14 -9.51 2.20
N THR A 296 7.17 -10.13 2.79
CA THR A 296 7.15 -11.52 3.22
C THR A 296 6.99 -11.56 4.74
N ILE A 297 6.05 -12.37 5.21
CA ILE A 297 5.79 -12.57 6.63
C ILE A 297 6.28 -13.97 7.02
N LEU A 298 7.17 -14.02 8.00
CA LEU A 298 7.74 -15.23 8.58
C LEU A 298 7.00 -15.57 9.86
N PHE A 299 6.73 -16.86 10.07
CA PHE A 299 6.04 -17.38 11.24
C PHE A 299 6.79 -18.57 11.83
N LEU A 300 6.77 -18.70 13.15
CA LEU A 300 7.11 -19.96 13.81
C LEU A 300 6.04 -21.02 13.52
N SER A 301 6.41 -22.17 12.95
CA SER A 301 5.44 -23.17 12.50
C SER A 301 4.53 -23.68 13.63
N SER A 302 5.07 -23.92 14.83
CA SER A 302 4.27 -24.34 15.99
C SER A 302 3.19 -23.33 16.38
N ARG A 303 3.51 -22.03 16.32
CA ARG A 303 2.59 -20.94 16.68
C ARG A 303 1.60 -20.64 15.56
N LEU A 304 2.03 -20.80 14.30
CA LEU A 304 1.19 -20.62 13.13
C LEU A 304 -0.04 -21.54 13.18
N ASP A 305 0.18 -22.84 13.38
CA ASP A 305 -0.91 -23.81 13.41
C ASP A 305 -1.84 -23.60 14.62
N SER A 306 -1.26 -23.28 15.78
CA SER A 306 -2.05 -22.96 16.98
C SER A 306 -2.96 -21.75 16.76
N SER A 307 -2.40 -20.65 16.24
CA SER A 307 -3.13 -19.40 16.04
C SER A 307 -4.16 -19.51 14.92
N ARG A 308 -3.85 -20.25 13.85
CA ARG A 308 -4.82 -20.61 12.81
C ARG A 308 -5.98 -21.40 13.40
N GLY A 309 -5.70 -22.37 14.27
CA GLY A 309 -6.71 -23.13 15.01
C GLY A 309 -7.58 -22.25 15.90
N GLN A 310 -6.96 -21.30 16.62
CA GLN A 310 -7.67 -20.34 17.48
C GLN A 310 -8.60 -19.42 16.68
N LEU A 311 -8.10 -18.80 15.60
CA LEU A 311 -8.92 -17.98 14.71
C LEU A 311 -10.11 -18.78 14.16
N ARG A 312 -9.87 -20.00 13.67
CA ARG A 312 -10.94 -20.88 13.17
C ARG A 312 -11.97 -21.22 14.25
N SER A 313 -11.54 -21.44 15.49
CA SER A 313 -12.45 -21.73 16.61
C SER A 313 -13.31 -20.54 17.02
N ARG A 314 -12.84 -19.30 16.76
CA ARG A 314 -13.58 -18.05 17.05
C ARG A 314 -14.56 -17.66 15.96
N VAL A 315 -14.36 -18.15 14.73
CA VAL A 315 -15.24 -17.88 13.58
C VAL A 315 -16.72 -18.06 13.92
N PRO A 316 -17.20 -19.18 14.52
CA PRO A 316 -18.62 -19.36 14.80
C PRO A 316 -19.24 -18.27 15.69
N SER A 317 -18.53 -17.86 16.75
CA SER A 317 -19.02 -16.84 17.68
C SER A 317 -19.11 -15.49 16.98
N VAL A 318 -18.01 -15.05 16.35
CA VAL A 318 -17.96 -13.75 15.66
C VAL A 318 -18.92 -13.72 14.48
N ALA A 319 -19.01 -14.81 13.73
CA ALA A 319 -19.95 -14.94 12.61
C ALA A 319 -21.40 -14.82 13.08
N THR A 320 -21.76 -15.41 14.22
CA THR A 320 -23.12 -15.31 14.78
C THR A 320 -23.44 -13.86 15.16
N ASP A 321 -22.53 -13.19 15.87
CA ASP A 321 -22.73 -11.81 16.31
C ASP A 321 -22.87 -10.85 15.12
N VAL A 322 -21.98 -10.97 14.14
CA VAL A 322 -22.02 -10.17 12.90
C VAL A 322 -23.27 -10.51 12.09
N TRP A 323 -23.67 -11.79 12.04
CA TRP A 323 -24.88 -12.23 11.36
C TRP A 323 -26.12 -11.59 11.99
N HIS A 324 -26.29 -11.63 13.31
CA HIS A 324 -27.47 -11.04 13.96
C HIS A 324 -27.47 -9.50 13.97
N GLY A 325 -26.30 -8.87 13.89
CA GLY A 325 -26.14 -7.42 13.77
C GLY A 325 -26.26 -6.85 12.35
N ARG A 326 -26.32 -7.70 11.31
CA ARG A 326 -26.25 -7.25 9.91
C ARG A 326 -27.50 -6.51 9.43
N ASP A 327 -27.34 -5.72 8.37
CA ASP A 327 -28.48 -5.32 7.54
C ASP A 327 -29.01 -6.54 6.76
N GLY A 328 -30.31 -6.77 6.82
CA GLY A 328 -31.00 -7.88 6.15
C GLY A 328 -30.90 -7.86 4.61
N SER A 329 -30.32 -6.82 4.00
CA SER A 329 -29.97 -6.76 2.57
C SER A 329 -28.57 -7.29 2.25
N ALA A 330 -27.70 -7.50 3.24
CA ALA A 330 -26.30 -7.84 3.03
C ALA A 330 -26.15 -9.21 2.34
N SER A 331 -25.23 -9.28 1.37
CA SER A 331 -24.84 -10.56 0.75
C SER A 331 -23.96 -11.37 1.71
N LEU A 332 -23.91 -12.70 1.52
CA LEU A 332 -23.06 -13.57 2.33
C LEU A 332 -21.59 -13.12 2.28
N ASP A 333 -21.07 -12.77 1.08
CA ASP A 333 -19.70 -12.29 0.90
C ASP A 333 -19.41 -11.00 1.68
N SER A 334 -20.38 -10.09 1.72
CA SER A 334 -20.27 -8.86 2.52
C SER A 334 -20.23 -9.19 4.00
N VAL A 335 -21.05 -10.13 4.48
CA VAL A 335 -21.02 -10.56 5.88
C VAL A 335 -19.70 -11.24 6.21
N VAL A 336 -19.18 -12.13 5.36
CA VAL A 336 -17.86 -12.77 5.54
C VAL A 336 -16.77 -11.71 5.68
N SER A 337 -16.81 -10.66 4.86
CA SER A 337 -15.86 -9.54 4.97
C SER A 337 -15.93 -8.84 6.33
N HIS A 338 -17.14 -8.60 6.85
CA HIS A 338 -17.32 -8.04 8.21
C HIS A 338 -16.88 -9.00 9.32
N VAL A 339 -17.03 -10.31 9.14
CA VAL A 339 -16.51 -11.32 10.09
C VAL A 339 -14.99 -11.29 10.14
N LEU A 340 -14.32 -11.21 8.99
CA LEU A 340 -12.86 -11.09 8.92
C LEU A 340 -12.38 -9.81 9.59
N GLN A 341 -13.05 -8.68 9.34
CA GLN A 341 -12.74 -7.41 9.99
C GLN A 341 -12.93 -7.50 11.51
N ALA A 342 -14.05 -8.06 11.97
CA ALA A 342 -14.31 -8.22 13.38
C ALA A 342 -13.30 -9.15 14.08
N LEU A 343 -12.83 -10.21 13.41
CA LEU A 343 -11.75 -11.06 13.90
C LEU A 343 -10.44 -10.29 14.05
N GLN A 344 -10.11 -9.43 13.08
CA GLN A 344 -8.92 -8.58 13.13
C GLN A 344 -9.00 -7.54 14.26
N ASP A 345 -10.14 -6.87 14.40
CA ASP A 345 -10.36 -5.81 15.40
C ASP A 345 -10.41 -6.35 16.83
N THR A 346 -10.95 -7.56 17.02
CA THR A 346 -11.06 -8.20 18.34
C THR A 346 -9.81 -8.98 18.74
N SER A 347 -8.86 -9.18 17.83
CA SER A 347 -7.61 -9.86 18.16
C SER A 347 -6.65 -8.93 18.92
N SER A 348 -6.12 -9.42 20.04
CA SER A 348 -5.00 -8.78 20.75
C SER A 348 -3.64 -9.33 20.32
N ASP A 349 -3.61 -10.45 19.60
CA ASP A 349 -2.39 -11.12 19.18
C ASP A 349 -1.92 -10.57 17.82
N ILE A 350 -0.67 -10.12 17.78
CA ILE A 350 -0.06 -9.60 16.55
C ILE A 350 0.00 -10.71 15.49
N LEU A 351 0.25 -11.95 15.90
CA LEU A 351 0.36 -13.08 14.99
C LEU A 351 -0.96 -13.37 14.28
N GLU A 352 -2.08 -13.33 15.00
CA GLU A 352 -3.41 -13.51 14.39
C GLU A 352 -3.74 -12.39 13.38
N LYS A 353 -3.35 -11.14 13.67
CA LYS A 353 -3.56 -10.01 12.75
C LYS A 353 -2.75 -10.16 11.46
N GLU A 354 -1.47 -10.48 11.60
CA GLU A 354 -0.58 -10.71 10.47
C GLU A 354 -1.04 -11.93 9.66
N LEU A 355 -1.56 -12.98 10.30
CA LEU A 355 -2.11 -14.16 9.62
C LEU A 355 -3.31 -13.83 8.73
N LEU A 356 -4.16 -12.88 9.14
CA LEU A 356 -5.28 -12.40 8.35
C LEU A 356 -4.84 -11.54 7.15
N GLU A 357 -3.57 -11.15 7.06
CA GLU A 357 -2.99 -10.48 5.89
C GLU A 357 -2.32 -11.45 4.90
N THR A 358 -2.34 -12.76 5.18
CA THR A 358 -1.76 -13.80 4.32
C THR A 358 -2.84 -14.59 3.56
N PRO A 359 -2.46 -15.55 2.68
CA PRO A 359 -3.43 -16.47 2.07
C PRO A 359 -4.29 -17.26 3.06
N CYS A 360 -3.89 -17.36 4.34
CA CYS A 360 -4.69 -17.99 5.40
C CYS A 360 -6.05 -17.28 5.59
N GLN A 361 -6.13 -15.98 5.30
CA GLN A 361 -7.40 -15.26 5.29
C GLN A 361 -8.45 -15.92 4.39
N GLY A 362 -8.03 -16.51 3.26
CA GLY A 362 -8.93 -17.25 2.37
C GLY A 362 -9.50 -18.52 3.00
N GLU A 363 -8.68 -19.26 3.77
CA GLU A 363 -9.15 -20.43 4.53
C GLU A 363 -10.16 -20.04 5.62
N ILE A 364 -9.88 -18.96 6.35
CA ILE A 364 -10.78 -18.43 7.38
C ILE A 364 -12.08 -17.88 6.76
N ALA A 365 -11.98 -17.19 5.62
CA ALA A 365 -13.13 -16.70 4.88
C ALA A 365 -14.04 -17.86 4.41
N ASN A 366 -13.46 -18.95 3.93
CA ASN A 366 -14.20 -20.15 3.54
C ASN A 366 -14.89 -20.78 4.75
N ALA A 367 -14.19 -20.93 5.88
CA ALA A 367 -14.80 -21.45 7.11
C ALA A 367 -15.96 -20.57 7.61
N ALA A 368 -15.82 -19.24 7.51
CA ALA A 368 -16.88 -18.31 7.84
C ALA A 368 -18.07 -18.44 6.88
N SER A 369 -17.80 -18.54 5.57
CA SER A 369 -18.83 -18.73 4.55
C SER A 369 -19.63 -20.03 4.74
N GLU A 370 -18.94 -21.15 5.00
CA GLU A 370 -19.57 -22.44 5.29
C GLU A 370 -20.48 -22.35 6.52
N PHE A 371 -19.95 -21.82 7.63
CA PHE A 371 -20.72 -21.67 8.87
C PHE A 371 -21.92 -20.74 8.70
N LEU A 372 -21.77 -19.60 8.02
CA LEU A 372 -22.86 -18.66 7.76
C LEU A 372 -23.94 -19.28 6.86
N GLY A 373 -23.55 -20.09 5.87
CA GLY A 373 -24.48 -20.84 5.03
C GLY A 373 -25.31 -21.84 5.84
N GLU A 374 -24.66 -22.58 6.75
CA GLU A 374 -25.35 -23.49 7.67
C GLU A 374 -26.27 -22.75 8.64
N LEU A 375 -25.80 -21.62 9.20
CA LEU A 375 -26.60 -20.78 10.09
C LEU A 375 -27.83 -20.22 9.39
N GLN A 376 -27.69 -19.74 8.15
CA GLN A 376 -28.81 -19.26 7.34
C GLN A 376 -29.86 -20.36 7.11
N LYS A 377 -29.40 -21.58 6.78
CA LYS A 377 -30.29 -22.72 6.57
C LYS A 377 -31.03 -23.08 7.86
N ARG A 378 -30.31 -23.19 8.98
CA ARG A 378 -30.89 -23.49 10.29
C ARG A 378 -31.93 -22.45 10.70
N GLU A 379 -31.63 -21.17 10.55
CA GLU A 379 -32.59 -20.09 10.88
C GLU A 379 -33.84 -20.12 9.98
N ALA A 380 -33.70 -20.51 8.71
CA ALA A 380 -34.86 -20.68 7.83
C ALA A 380 -35.75 -21.86 8.27
N GLU A 381 -35.13 -22.97 8.68
CA GLU A 381 -35.81 -24.15 9.23
C GLU A 381 -36.49 -23.82 10.57
N ASP A 382 -35.78 -23.16 11.49
CA ASP A 382 -36.29 -22.73 12.79
C ASP A 382 -37.45 -21.75 12.63
N PHE A 383 -37.36 -20.81 11.69
CA PHE A 383 -38.45 -19.90 11.33
C PHE A 383 -39.68 -20.65 10.83
N ALA A 384 -39.50 -21.57 9.87
CA ALA A 384 -40.57 -22.37 9.33
C ALA A 384 -41.25 -23.20 10.43
N GLN A 385 -40.46 -23.87 11.28
CA GLN A 385 -40.97 -24.68 12.37
C GLN A 385 -41.68 -23.86 13.44
N HIS A 386 -41.13 -22.70 13.82
CA HIS A 386 -41.75 -21.77 14.76
C HIS A 386 -43.14 -21.35 14.29
N LEU A 387 -43.26 -20.90 13.03
CA LEU A 387 -44.55 -20.52 12.46
C LEU A 387 -45.51 -21.70 12.28
N LYS A 388 -44.99 -22.84 11.84
CA LYS A 388 -45.77 -24.07 11.64
C LYS A 388 -46.44 -24.49 12.95
N GLN A 389 -45.69 -24.52 14.05
CA GLN A 389 -46.18 -24.91 15.37
C GLN A 389 -47.04 -23.85 16.05
N ARG A 390 -46.65 -22.57 15.98
CA ARG A 390 -47.26 -21.51 16.79
C ARG A 390 -48.40 -20.76 16.10
N LEU A 391 -48.51 -20.85 14.78
CA LEU A 391 -49.51 -20.12 14.01
C LEU A 391 -50.29 -21.01 13.04
N ILE A 392 -49.62 -21.71 12.14
CA ILE A 392 -50.28 -22.44 11.04
C ILE A 392 -51.08 -23.63 11.56
N ALA A 393 -50.47 -24.51 12.36
CA ALA A 393 -51.15 -25.65 12.94
C ALA A 393 -52.34 -25.25 13.85
N PRO A 394 -52.20 -24.26 14.77
CA PRO A 394 -53.33 -23.74 15.51
C PRO A 394 -54.48 -23.26 14.61
N ILE A 395 -54.20 -22.47 13.57
CA ILE A 395 -55.24 -22.01 12.62
C ILE A 395 -55.95 -23.20 11.97
N VAL A 396 -55.20 -24.20 11.48
CA VAL A 396 -55.77 -25.40 10.87
C VAL A 396 -56.68 -26.14 11.85
N LEU A 397 -56.24 -26.33 13.10
CA LEU A 397 -57.04 -26.97 14.13
C LEU A 397 -58.34 -26.18 14.43
N TYR A 398 -58.27 -24.87 14.53
CA TYR A 398 -59.46 -24.05 14.77
C TYR A 398 -60.43 -24.07 13.59
N VAL A 399 -59.91 -24.03 12.35
CA VAL A 399 -60.73 -24.15 11.14
C VAL A 399 -61.43 -25.51 11.10
N ASN A 400 -60.72 -26.59 11.39
CA ASN A 400 -61.30 -27.94 11.49
C ASN A 400 -62.42 -28.02 12.54
N GLY A 401 -62.27 -27.32 13.67
CA GLY A 401 -63.31 -27.25 14.68
C GLY A 401 -64.54 -26.52 14.17
N VAL A 402 -64.36 -25.33 13.60
CA VAL A 402 -65.44 -24.50 13.06
C VAL A 402 -66.20 -25.21 11.92
N THR A 403 -65.53 -25.96 11.05
CA THR A 403 -66.20 -26.71 9.97
C THR A 403 -67.10 -27.83 10.47
N THR A 404 -66.87 -28.36 11.68
CA THR A 404 -67.75 -29.38 12.30
C THR A 404 -69.05 -28.81 12.89
N VAL A 405 -69.16 -27.48 12.98
CA VAL A 405 -70.33 -26.82 13.59
C VAL A 405 -71.50 -26.77 12.62
N THR A 406 -72.65 -27.29 13.05
CA THR A 406 -73.86 -27.38 12.23
C THR A 406 -74.76 -26.15 12.35
N ASP A 407 -74.78 -25.48 13.51
CA ASP A 407 -75.54 -24.24 13.73
C ASP A 407 -74.87 -23.05 13.01
N PRO A 408 -75.53 -22.42 12.01
CA PRO A 408 -74.91 -21.38 11.19
C PRO A 408 -74.59 -20.11 12.00
N THR A 409 -75.41 -19.76 12.98
CA THR A 409 -75.17 -18.60 13.85
C THR A 409 -73.95 -18.84 14.75
N LEU A 410 -73.86 -20.00 15.39
CA LEU A 410 -72.69 -20.37 16.18
C LEU A 410 -71.44 -20.37 15.30
N LYS A 411 -71.50 -20.99 14.11
CA LYS A 411 -70.36 -21.01 13.18
C LYS A 411 -69.84 -19.61 12.86
N GLN A 412 -70.74 -18.68 12.51
CA GLN A 412 -70.38 -17.28 12.26
C GLN A 412 -69.75 -16.61 13.49
N HIS A 413 -70.35 -16.76 14.67
CA HIS A 413 -69.81 -16.18 15.90
C HIS A 413 -68.41 -16.73 16.23
N LEU A 414 -68.17 -18.02 16.01
CA LEU A 414 -66.86 -18.63 16.21
C LEU A 414 -65.84 -18.09 15.19
N GLU A 415 -66.21 -17.96 13.92
CA GLU A 415 -65.33 -17.38 12.89
C GLU A 415 -64.91 -15.95 13.21
N GLU A 416 -65.84 -15.11 13.65
CA GLU A 416 -65.58 -13.72 14.04
C GLU A 416 -64.73 -13.64 15.32
N PHE A 417 -65.08 -14.44 16.34
CA PHE A 417 -64.35 -14.45 17.62
C PHE A 417 -62.91 -14.94 17.46
N LEU A 418 -62.70 -16.02 16.70
CA LEU A 418 -61.37 -16.54 16.39
C LEU A 418 -60.61 -15.57 15.49
N GLY A 419 -61.28 -14.94 14.51
CA GLY A 419 -60.72 -13.87 13.70
C GLY A 419 -60.14 -12.74 14.57
N ASP A 420 -60.94 -12.26 15.53
CA ASP A 420 -60.51 -11.24 16.49
C ASP A 420 -59.34 -11.68 17.37
N HIS A 421 -59.38 -12.90 17.92
CA HIS A 421 -58.32 -13.44 18.76
C HIS A 421 -56.99 -13.54 18.01
N PHE A 422 -56.98 -14.13 16.80
CA PHE A 422 -55.76 -14.29 16.03
C PHE A 422 -55.16 -12.94 15.61
N ARG A 423 -56.03 -12.02 15.17
CA ARG A 423 -55.61 -10.68 14.73
C ARG A 423 -55.00 -9.85 15.86
N ARG A 424 -55.62 -9.86 17.05
CA ARG A 424 -55.23 -8.96 18.15
C ARG A 424 -54.16 -9.54 19.06
N GLU A 425 -54.11 -10.86 19.22
CA GLU A 425 -53.27 -11.52 20.22
C GLU A 425 -52.28 -12.49 19.59
N ALA A 426 -52.76 -13.52 18.89
CA ALA A 426 -51.89 -14.62 18.49
C ALA A 426 -50.84 -14.21 17.44
N ILE A 427 -51.23 -13.53 16.36
CA ILE A 427 -50.31 -13.12 15.29
C ILE A 427 -49.28 -12.09 15.79
N PRO A 428 -49.67 -11.02 16.51
CA PRO A 428 -48.70 -10.11 17.11
C PRO A 428 -47.73 -10.81 18.06
N SER A 429 -48.22 -11.72 18.91
CA SER A 429 -47.38 -12.47 19.85
C SER A 429 -46.38 -13.38 19.13
N VAL A 430 -46.81 -14.15 18.13
CA VAL A 430 -45.92 -15.05 17.36
C VAL A 430 -44.90 -14.25 16.57
N THR A 431 -45.31 -13.12 15.97
CA THR A 431 -44.39 -12.23 15.28
C THR A 431 -43.34 -11.67 16.23
N GLN A 432 -43.74 -11.25 17.43
CA GLN A 432 -42.81 -10.71 18.42
C GLN A 432 -41.80 -11.77 18.87
N GLN A 433 -42.25 -13.00 19.13
CA GLN A 433 -41.37 -14.12 19.46
C GLN A 433 -40.37 -14.43 18.33
N ALA A 434 -40.82 -14.38 17.07
CA ALA A 434 -39.93 -14.55 15.92
C ALA A 434 -38.91 -13.41 15.78
N LYS A 435 -39.24 -12.17 16.18
CA LYS A 435 -38.30 -11.05 16.23
C LYS A 435 -37.26 -11.22 17.34
N GLU A 436 -37.69 -11.59 18.54
CA GLU A 436 -36.82 -11.83 19.70
C GLU A 436 -35.87 -13.01 19.48
N ALA A 437 -36.30 -14.02 18.71
CA ALA A 437 -35.46 -15.14 18.29
C ALA A 437 -34.58 -14.83 17.06
N HIS A 438 -34.50 -13.58 16.60
CA HIS A 438 -33.74 -13.14 15.41
C HIS A 438 -34.12 -13.86 14.10
N LEU A 439 -35.31 -14.47 14.01
CA LEU A 439 -35.75 -15.23 12.83
C LEU A 439 -36.29 -14.34 11.69
N LEU A 440 -36.36 -13.02 11.89
CA LEU A 440 -36.88 -12.03 10.95
C LEU A 440 -35.82 -11.01 10.49
N VAL A 441 -34.53 -11.37 10.54
CA VAL A 441 -33.42 -10.51 10.11
C VAL A 441 -33.40 -10.33 8.58
N GLU A 442 -33.72 -11.37 7.80
CA GLU A 442 -33.74 -11.27 6.34
C GLU A 442 -34.81 -10.30 5.83
N LYS A 443 -34.39 -9.34 4.99
CA LYS A 443 -35.26 -8.28 4.47
C LYS A 443 -36.49 -8.81 3.71
N GLY A 444 -36.30 -9.85 2.90
CA GLY A 444 -37.38 -10.48 2.16
C GLY A 444 -38.44 -11.10 3.08
N ARG A 445 -37.98 -11.86 4.09
CA ARG A 445 -38.83 -12.52 5.09
C ARG A 445 -39.56 -11.52 5.96
N LYS A 446 -38.86 -10.49 6.45
CA LYS A 446 -39.44 -9.38 7.22
C LYS A 446 -40.55 -8.69 6.44
N ARG A 447 -40.31 -8.31 5.18
CA ARG A 447 -41.30 -7.66 4.32
C ARG A 447 -42.53 -8.53 4.07
N GLU A 448 -42.36 -9.83 3.84
CA GLU A 448 -43.51 -10.72 3.65
C GLU A 448 -44.28 -10.96 4.95
N SER A 449 -43.60 -11.01 6.10
CA SER A 449 -44.25 -11.07 7.42
C SER A 449 -45.07 -9.82 7.72
N GLU A 450 -44.56 -8.63 7.40
CA GLU A 450 -45.30 -7.36 7.53
C GLU A 450 -46.56 -7.35 6.65
N LYS A 451 -46.45 -7.83 5.39
CA LYS A 451 -47.63 -7.97 4.51
C LYS A 451 -48.66 -8.95 5.05
N MET A 452 -48.21 -10.08 5.63
CA MET A 452 -49.11 -11.04 6.26
C MET A 452 -49.83 -10.40 7.45
N GLN A 453 -49.11 -9.69 8.32
CA GLN A 453 -49.70 -8.98 9.47
C GLN A 453 -50.74 -7.97 9.03
N GLN A 454 -50.46 -7.16 8.00
CA GLN A 454 -51.42 -6.19 7.46
C GLN A 454 -52.68 -6.89 6.91
N ALA A 455 -52.52 -7.95 6.12
CA ALA A 455 -53.65 -8.70 5.58
C ALA A 455 -54.51 -9.33 6.70
N CYS A 456 -53.87 -9.82 7.77
CA CYS A 456 -54.57 -10.37 8.93
C CYS A 456 -55.23 -9.27 9.78
N ALA A 457 -54.68 -8.05 9.81
CA ALA A 457 -55.30 -6.91 10.48
C ALA A 457 -56.62 -6.49 9.82
N GLU A 458 -56.69 -6.61 8.49
CA GLU A 458 -57.88 -6.30 7.68
C GLU A 458 -58.92 -7.43 7.67
N SER A 459 -58.50 -8.65 8.01
CA SER A 459 -59.35 -9.84 8.08
C SER A 459 -60.33 -9.77 9.24
N LYS A 460 -61.60 -10.15 9.00
CA LYS A 460 -62.66 -10.17 10.02
C LYS A 460 -62.97 -11.58 10.52
N THR A 461 -62.75 -12.58 9.67
CA THR A 461 -63.07 -13.97 9.97
C THR A 461 -61.81 -14.83 10.04
N LEU A 462 -61.90 -15.97 10.74
CA LEU A 462 -60.84 -16.97 10.76
C LEU A 462 -60.46 -17.47 9.35
N SER A 463 -61.45 -17.63 8.47
CA SER A 463 -61.24 -18.09 7.08
C SER A 463 -60.41 -17.08 6.25
N ASP A 464 -60.61 -15.78 6.46
CA ASP A 464 -59.79 -14.72 5.84
C ASP A 464 -58.34 -14.79 6.35
N ILE A 465 -58.16 -14.95 7.67
CA ILE A 465 -56.83 -15.11 8.28
C ILE A 465 -56.12 -16.35 7.74
N GLN A 466 -56.81 -17.49 7.67
CA GLN A 466 -56.25 -18.72 7.12
C GLN A 466 -55.77 -18.51 5.69
N THR A 467 -56.54 -17.79 4.87
CA THR A 467 -56.17 -17.47 3.48
C THR A 467 -54.90 -16.60 3.43
N ALA A 468 -54.81 -15.56 4.25
CA ALA A 468 -53.65 -14.69 4.35
C ALA A 468 -52.39 -15.45 4.81
N VAL A 469 -52.51 -16.29 5.85
CA VAL A 469 -51.42 -17.11 6.39
C VAL A 469 -50.98 -18.18 5.39
N ASN A 470 -51.92 -18.87 4.72
CA ASN A 470 -51.57 -19.86 3.69
C ASN A 470 -50.84 -19.23 2.50
N LYS A 471 -51.25 -18.03 2.07
CA LYS A 471 -50.56 -17.28 1.02
C LYS A 471 -49.13 -16.93 1.44
N PHE A 472 -48.94 -16.54 2.69
CA PHE A 472 -47.62 -16.26 3.26
C PHE A 472 -46.76 -17.53 3.38
N ALA A 473 -47.30 -18.62 3.93
CA ALA A 473 -46.62 -19.91 4.06
C ALA A 473 -46.11 -20.43 2.70
N ARG A 474 -46.94 -20.36 1.66
CA ARG A 474 -46.54 -20.72 0.29
C ARG A 474 -45.38 -19.88 -0.24
N LYS A 475 -45.39 -18.57 0.02
CA LYS A 475 -44.29 -17.67 -0.39
C LYS A 475 -42.99 -17.95 0.37
N GLN A 476 -43.08 -18.35 1.63
CA GLN A 476 -41.95 -18.73 2.46
C GLN A 476 -41.56 -20.21 2.32
N LYS A 477 -42.22 -20.96 1.42
CA LYS A 477 -42.02 -22.40 1.22
C LYS A 477 -42.17 -23.23 2.51
N ILE A 478 -43.05 -22.79 3.42
CA ILE A 478 -43.37 -23.52 4.64
C ILE A 478 -44.38 -24.61 4.28
N GLU A 479 -44.01 -25.85 4.58
CA GLU A 479 -44.88 -27.01 4.36
C GLU A 479 -46.07 -27.02 5.31
N ALA A 480 -47.17 -27.62 4.86
CA ALA A 480 -48.35 -27.78 5.69
C ALA A 480 -48.05 -28.67 6.93
N PRO A 481 -48.74 -28.43 8.07
CA PRO A 481 -48.72 -29.34 9.20
C PRO A 481 -49.15 -30.76 8.81
N ASP A 482 -48.36 -31.75 9.19
CA ASP A 482 -48.75 -33.15 9.10
C ASP A 482 -49.74 -33.53 10.22
N ALA A 483 -50.37 -34.69 10.07
CA ALA A 483 -51.39 -35.15 11.00
C ALA A 483 -50.85 -35.40 12.43
N GLU A 484 -49.60 -35.83 12.55
CA GLU A 484 -48.96 -36.12 13.83
C GLU A 484 -48.70 -34.83 14.62
N MET A 485 -48.21 -33.79 13.96
CA MET A 485 -48.01 -32.46 14.53
C MET A 485 -49.33 -31.85 14.98
N LEU A 486 -50.39 -31.95 14.16
CA LEU A 486 -51.72 -31.46 14.53
C LEU A 486 -52.26 -32.19 15.78
N ARG A 487 -52.12 -33.52 15.84
CA ARG A 487 -52.49 -34.33 17.02
C ARG A 487 -51.73 -33.89 18.26
N THR A 488 -50.41 -33.73 18.14
CA THR A 488 -49.52 -33.35 19.24
C THR A 488 -49.86 -31.96 19.78
N ILE A 489 -50.02 -30.97 18.90
CA ILE A 489 -50.35 -29.58 19.31
C ILE A 489 -51.74 -29.53 19.95
N LYS A 490 -52.71 -30.25 19.39
CA LYS A 490 -54.05 -30.36 19.98
C LYS A 490 -54.00 -30.95 21.39
N GLN A 491 -53.28 -32.06 21.58
CA GLN A 491 -53.13 -32.71 22.88
C GLN A 491 -52.43 -31.79 23.90
N GLN A 492 -51.33 -31.13 23.51
CA GLN A 492 -50.62 -30.17 24.37
C GLN A 492 -51.53 -29.00 24.78
N THR A 493 -52.32 -28.48 23.83
CA THR A 493 -53.24 -27.37 24.10
C THR A 493 -54.34 -27.79 25.08
N LEU A 494 -54.91 -29.00 24.89
CA LEU A 494 -55.90 -29.58 25.80
C LEU A 494 -55.33 -29.77 27.21
N GLN A 495 -54.15 -30.36 27.33
CA GLN A 495 -53.46 -30.58 28.62
C GLN A 495 -53.17 -29.26 29.34
N GLN A 496 -52.67 -28.25 28.62
CA GLN A 496 -52.40 -26.93 29.19
C GLN A 496 -53.69 -26.28 29.70
N LYS A 497 -54.80 -26.41 28.94
CA LYS A 497 -56.10 -25.88 29.35
C LYS A 497 -56.65 -26.58 30.57
N ALA A 498 -56.63 -27.92 30.64
CA ALA A 498 -57.05 -28.64 31.84
C ALA A 498 -56.20 -28.32 33.07
N LYS A 499 -54.90 -28.14 32.90
CA LYS A 499 -54.02 -27.65 33.99
C LYS A 499 -54.48 -26.27 34.49
N SER A 500 -54.83 -25.36 33.59
CA SER A 500 -55.31 -24.01 33.95
C SER A 500 -56.67 -24.04 34.67
N MET A 501 -57.56 -24.98 34.31
CA MET A 501 -58.88 -25.14 34.94
C MET A 501 -58.81 -25.51 36.42
N ARG A 502 -57.72 -26.14 36.88
CA ARG A 502 -57.50 -26.43 38.31
C ARG A 502 -57.50 -25.17 39.17
N GLY A 503 -57.01 -24.05 38.64
CA GLY A 503 -56.92 -22.76 39.35
C GLY A 503 -58.12 -21.84 39.15
N MET A 504 -59.07 -22.17 38.27
CA MET A 504 -60.21 -21.30 37.97
C MET A 504 -61.20 -21.26 39.13
N LYS A 505 -61.57 -20.04 39.56
CA LYS A 505 -62.51 -19.81 40.67
C LYS A 505 -63.95 -19.57 40.21
N ARG A 506 -64.12 -18.95 39.05
CA ARG A 506 -65.43 -18.56 38.52
C ARG A 506 -66.06 -19.75 37.78
N GLY A 507 -67.26 -20.15 38.20
CA GLY A 507 -67.94 -21.32 37.63
C GLY A 507 -68.31 -21.18 36.15
N SER A 508 -68.66 -19.97 35.69
CA SER A 508 -68.92 -19.71 34.27
C SER A 508 -67.71 -19.98 33.38
N ASP A 509 -66.52 -19.54 33.82
CA ASP A 509 -65.29 -19.72 33.06
C ASP A 509 -64.89 -21.20 33.04
N LEU A 510 -65.10 -21.89 34.17
CA LEU A 510 -64.86 -23.32 34.28
C LEU A 510 -65.78 -24.14 33.36
N LEU A 511 -67.09 -23.84 33.34
CA LEU A 511 -68.05 -24.50 32.45
C LEU A 511 -67.71 -24.25 30.97
N GLN A 512 -67.35 -23.01 30.61
CA GLN A 512 -66.98 -22.67 29.23
C GLN A 512 -65.71 -23.43 28.77
N ASN A 513 -64.69 -23.52 29.63
CA ASN A 513 -63.48 -24.29 29.31
C ASN A 513 -63.73 -25.80 29.30
N LEU A 514 -64.64 -26.32 30.13
CA LEU A 514 -65.05 -27.72 30.09
C LEU A 514 -65.75 -28.08 28.76
N ILE A 515 -66.74 -27.29 28.33
CA ILE A 515 -67.43 -27.51 27.06
C ILE A 515 -66.42 -27.48 25.90
N TRP A 516 -65.46 -26.57 25.98
CA TRP A 516 -64.36 -26.50 25.02
C TRP A 516 -63.52 -27.78 24.98
N VAL A 517 -63.04 -28.28 26.13
CA VAL A 517 -62.27 -29.53 26.21
C VAL A 517 -63.06 -30.70 25.62
N LEU A 518 -64.34 -30.81 26.00
CA LEU A 518 -65.22 -31.88 25.55
C LEU A 518 -65.43 -31.88 24.04
N LEU A 519 -65.72 -30.71 23.46
CA LEU A 519 -65.87 -30.57 22.01
C LEU A 519 -64.56 -30.87 21.26
N CYS A 520 -63.44 -30.35 21.75
CA CYS A 520 -62.13 -30.61 21.16
C CYS A 520 -61.76 -32.10 21.25
N HIS A 521 -62.19 -32.83 22.29
CA HIS A 521 -61.94 -34.25 22.40
C HIS A 521 -62.68 -35.05 21.30
N HIS A 522 -63.92 -34.67 20.97
CA HIS A 522 -64.79 -35.39 20.04
C HIS A 522 -64.65 -34.95 18.56
N SER A 523 -63.75 -34.01 18.24
CA SER A 523 -63.52 -33.58 16.86
C SER A 523 -62.03 -33.48 16.54
N ASP A 524 -61.64 -33.44 15.27
CA ASP A 524 -60.23 -33.26 14.85
C ASP A 524 -59.74 -31.80 14.96
N GLY A 525 -60.51 -30.93 15.62
CA GLY A 525 -60.25 -29.50 15.71
C GLY A 525 -60.26 -28.93 17.11
N LEU A 526 -59.98 -27.64 17.19
CA LEU A 526 -60.09 -26.82 18.40
C LEU A 526 -61.24 -25.83 18.24
N PHE A 527 -61.86 -25.41 19.35
CA PHE A 527 -62.97 -24.45 19.34
C PHE A 527 -62.58 -23.15 20.04
N MET A 528 -63.29 -22.05 19.89
CA MET A 528 -63.15 -20.94 20.84
C MET A 528 -64.38 -20.07 20.73
N SER A 529 -65.04 -19.83 21.85
CA SER A 529 -66.33 -19.12 21.86
C SER A 529 -66.36 -18.05 22.92
N SER A 530 -67.28 -17.10 22.77
CA SER A 530 -67.63 -16.16 23.82
C SER A 530 -68.58 -16.81 24.84
N GLY A 531 -68.66 -16.27 26.05
CA GLY A 531 -69.63 -16.75 27.06
C GLY A 531 -71.09 -16.57 26.64
N LYS A 532 -71.39 -15.79 25.60
CA LYS A 532 -72.75 -15.62 25.07
C LYS A 532 -73.21 -16.87 24.30
N ASP A 533 -72.26 -17.66 23.80
CA ASP A 533 -72.51 -18.81 22.95
C ASP A 533 -72.59 -20.14 23.73
N THR A 534 -72.43 -20.11 25.06
CA THR A 534 -72.42 -21.32 25.92
C THR A 534 -73.61 -22.24 25.66
N THR A 535 -74.82 -21.69 25.48
CA THR A 535 -76.02 -22.51 25.21
C THR A 535 -75.94 -23.20 23.85
N ARG A 536 -75.43 -22.52 22.82
CA ARG A 536 -75.25 -23.10 21.48
C ARG A 536 -74.11 -24.11 21.47
N MET A 537 -73.03 -23.86 22.22
CA MET A 537 -71.91 -24.79 22.38
C MET A 537 -72.31 -26.09 23.08
N ILE A 538 -73.20 -26.03 24.09
CA ILE A 538 -73.75 -27.25 24.72
C ILE A 538 -74.60 -28.05 23.72
N LYS A 539 -75.44 -27.38 22.92
CA LYS A 539 -76.21 -28.05 21.86
C LYS A 539 -75.30 -28.67 20.79
N GLN A 540 -74.23 -27.99 20.42
CA GLN A 540 -73.22 -28.57 19.52
C GLN A 540 -72.61 -29.82 20.12
N TYR A 541 -72.26 -29.81 21.42
CA TYR A 541 -71.73 -30.99 22.10
C TYR A 541 -72.75 -32.14 22.14
N GLN A 542 -74.01 -31.86 22.44
CA GLN A 542 -75.09 -32.87 22.39
C GLN A 542 -75.24 -33.51 21.00
N ALA A 543 -74.86 -32.81 19.92
CA ALA A 543 -74.91 -33.34 18.57
C ALA A 543 -73.72 -34.25 18.21
N VAL A 544 -72.58 -34.11 18.88
CA VAL A 544 -71.32 -34.79 18.52
C VAL A 544 -70.72 -35.67 19.62
N GLY A 545 -71.24 -35.59 20.85
CA GLY A 545 -70.71 -36.26 22.03
C GLY A 545 -71.77 -37.02 22.82
N ASP A 546 -71.52 -37.24 24.11
CA ASP A 546 -72.40 -38.01 24.99
C ASP A 546 -73.62 -37.16 25.45
N GLU A 547 -74.82 -37.66 25.16
CA GLU A 547 -76.10 -37.03 25.55
C GLU A 547 -76.23 -36.86 27.08
N ALA A 548 -75.75 -37.82 27.87
CA ALA A 548 -75.82 -37.75 29.33
C ALA A 548 -74.94 -36.62 29.88
N VAL A 549 -73.72 -36.50 29.36
CA VAL A 549 -72.81 -35.39 29.67
C VAL A 549 -73.42 -34.07 29.20
N GLY A 550 -74.03 -34.04 28.01
CA GLY A 550 -74.76 -32.89 27.48
C GLY A 550 -75.83 -32.35 28.43
N LYS A 551 -76.69 -33.24 28.98
CA LYS A 551 -77.71 -32.86 29.99
C LYS A 551 -77.09 -32.33 31.29
N LYS A 552 -75.95 -32.89 31.71
CA LYS A 552 -75.20 -32.41 32.89
C LYS A 552 -74.68 -30.98 32.68
N LEU A 553 -74.16 -30.67 31.49
CA LEU A 553 -73.72 -29.32 31.14
C LEU A 553 -74.86 -28.29 31.16
N GLU A 554 -76.07 -28.67 30.74
CA GLU A 554 -77.25 -27.80 30.82
C GLU A 554 -77.69 -27.52 32.27
N ALA A 555 -77.73 -28.56 33.11
CA ALA A 555 -78.05 -28.42 34.52
C ALA A 555 -77.05 -27.49 35.23
N TRP A 556 -75.76 -27.65 34.95
CA TRP A 556 -74.72 -26.77 35.47
C TRP A 556 -74.81 -25.34 34.97
N ARG A 557 -75.13 -25.13 33.68
CA ARG A 557 -75.39 -23.79 33.14
C ARG A 557 -76.52 -23.10 33.89
N ASP A 558 -77.62 -23.81 34.16
CA ASP A 558 -78.81 -23.25 34.80
C ASP A 558 -78.56 -22.95 36.29
N ALA A 559 -77.83 -23.83 37.00
CA ALA A 559 -77.38 -23.57 38.36
C ALA A 559 -76.48 -22.34 38.45
N LEU A 560 -75.52 -22.18 37.53
CA LEU A 560 -74.63 -21.02 37.46
C LEU A 560 -75.38 -19.73 37.12
N LYS A 561 -76.40 -19.78 36.26
CA LYS A 561 -77.27 -18.62 35.98
C LYS A 561 -78.11 -18.24 37.18
N ALA A 562 -78.54 -19.21 37.99
CA ALA A 562 -79.30 -18.99 39.21
C ALA A 562 -78.42 -18.58 40.42
N GLY A 563 -77.09 -18.65 40.30
CA GLY A 563 -76.16 -18.41 41.41
C GLY A 563 -76.25 -19.48 42.51
N SER A 564 -76.72 -20.68 42.15
CA SER A 564 -76.94 -21.80 43.07
C SER A 564 -75.91 -22.91 42.89
N GLU A 565 -74.75 -22.61 42.30
CA GLU A 565 -73.70 -23.60 42.07
C GLU A 565 -73.10 -24.11 43.39
N SER A 566 -72.93 -25.42 43.50
CA SER A 566 -72.29 -26.05 44.65
C SER A 566 -70.77 -26.19 44.44
N LYS A 567 -70.02 -26.29 45.55
CA LYS A 567 -68.58 -26.62 45.47
C LYS A 567 -68.33 -27.99 44.81
N THR A 568 -69.28 -28.90 44.93
CA THR A 568 -69.29 -30.21 44.26
C THR A 568 -69.43 -30.06 42.75
N ASP A 569 -70.30 -29.17 42.25
CA ASP A 569 -70.41 -28.91 40.80
C ASP A 569 -69.09 -28.44 40.20
N LEU A 570 -68.42 -27.50 40.86
CA LEU A 570 -67.12 -26.99 40.40
C LEU A 570 -66.01 -28.05 40.48
N ARG A 571 -66.11 -29.02 41.38
CA ARG A 571 -65.16 -30.13 41.47
C ARG A 571 -65.40 -31.13 40.33
N ASP A 572 -66.64 -31.54 40.14
CA ASP A 572 -67.04 -32.45 39.08
C ASP A 572 -66.67 -31.92 37.69
N MET A 573 -66.86 -30.62 37.43
CA MET A 573 -66.45 -30.00 36.17
C MET A 573 -64.96 -30.14 35.89
N ARG A 574 -64.11 -30.03 36.93
CA ARG A 574 -62.65 -30.18 36.79
C ARG A 574 -62.27 -31.64 36.59
N GLU A 575 -62.87 -32.55 37.36
CA GLU A 575 -62.61 -33.98 37.28
C GLU A 575 -63.01 -34.53 35.91
N LEU A 576 -64.16 -34.11 35.37
CA LEU A 576 -64.60 -34.51 34.03
C LEU A 576 -63.63 -34.04 32.93
N ALA A 577 -63.14 -32.79 33.00
CA ALA A 577 -62.15 -32.29 32.04
C ALA A 577 -60.84 -33.09 32.08
N ILE A 578 -60.39 -33.48 33.27
CA ILE A 578 -59.16 -34.26 33.47
C ILE A 578 -59.34 -35.69 32.95
N GLN A 579 -60.44 -36.35 33.30
CA GLN A 579 -60.74 -37.72 32.86
C GLN A 579 -60.74 -37.85 31.33
N VAL A 580 -61.31 -36.87 30.63
CA VAL A 580 -61.39 -36.86 29.16
C VAL A 580 -60.02 -36.73 28.50
N ILE A 581 -59.07 -36.06 29.15
CA ILE A 581 -57.70 -35.89 28.63
C ILE A 581 -56.81 -37.06 29.01
N ASP A 582 -56.94 -37.58 30.23
CA ASP A 582 -56.11 -38.68 30.74
C ASP A 582 -56.56 -40.06 30.22
N GLY A 583 -57.86 -40.26 29.97
CA GLY A 583 -58.39 -41.49 29.37
C GLY A 583 -57.83 -41.78 27.98
N ASN A 584 -57.40 -40.73 27.26
CA ASN A 584 -56.78 -40.84 25.94
C ASN A 584 -55.34 -41.41 25.98
N ASN A 585 -54.68 -41.42 27.14
CA ASN A 585 -53.36 -42.05 27.29
C ASN A 585 -53.45 -43.57 27.53
N ALA A 586 -54.64 -44.09 27.84
CA ALA A 586 -54.85 -45.53 28.11
C ALA A 586 -55.24 -46.33 26.85
N ASP A 587 -55.78 -45.67 25.83
CA ASP A 587 -56.32 -46.29 24.61
C ASP A 587 -55.44 -46.06 23.35
N ASP A 588 -54.15 -45.75 23.48
CA ASP A 588 -53.23 -45.72 22.31
C ASP A 588 -52.74 -47.15 21.97
N PRO A 589 -53.17 -47.77 20.85
CA PRO A 589 -52.83 -49.15 20.51
C PRO A 589 -51.34 -49.35 20.11
N ALA A 590 -50.54 -48.29 20.09
CA ALA A 590 -49.12 -48.34 19.69
C ALA A 590 -48.17 -48.99 20.72
N HIS A 591 -48.63 -49.29 21.94
CA HIS A 591 -47.79 -49.92 22.98
C HIS A 591 -48.05 -51.42 23.22
N GLN A 592 -48.84 -52.11 22.39
CA GLN A 592 -49.10 -53.56 22.55
C GLN A 592 -48.36 -54.48 21.55
N SER A 593 -47.31 -54.03 20.86
CA SER A 593 -46.54 -54.90 19.92
C SER A 593 -45.05 -55.09 20.24
N GLU A 594 -44.61 -54.89 21.48
CA GLU A 594 -43.27 -55.31 21.92
C GLU A 594 -43.38 -56.19 23.17
N GLY A 595 -43.89 -57.40 22.97
CA GLY A 595 -44.08 -58.36 24.06
C GLY A 595 -44.40 -59.77 23.61
N ALA A 596 -43.88 -60.19 22.45
CA ALA A 596 -43.98 -61.59 22.02
C ALA A 596 -42.83 -61.92 21.06
N ASN A 597 -41.64 -62.13 21.61
CA ASN A 597 -40.65 -63.04 21.03
C ASN A 597 -39.77 -63.57 22.16
N GLY A 598 -40.30 -64.60 22.84
CA GLY A 598 -39.56 -65.46 23.73
C GLY A 598 -39.89 -66.92 23.37
N THR A 599 -38.82 -67.69 23.18
CA THR A 599 -38.70 -69.15 23.05
C THR A 599 -38.87 -69.79 21.66
N GLY A 600 -37.79 -70.48 21.27
CA GLY A 600 -37.55 -71.24 20.05
C GLY A 600 -36.06 -71.45 19.89
#